data_AF-A0A1G3AVX1-F1
#
_entry.id   AF-A0A1G3AVX1-F1
#
_cell.length_a   1.000
_cell.length_b   1.000
_cell.length_c   1.000
_cell.angle_alpha   90.00
_cell.angle_beta   90.00
_cell.angle_gamma   90.00
#
_symmetry.space_group_name_H-M   'P 1'
#
loop_
_entity.id
_entity.type
_entity.pdbx_description
1 polymer ?
#
loop_
_entity_poly.entity_id
_entity_poly.type
_entity_poly.pdbx_seq_one_letter_code
_entity_poly.pdbx_strand_id
1 'polypeptide(L)'
;MTKLTVETDNNWTKKKIKEAIHTEIEMLRKAAQRTQVKLRDFENKHGKFDRNSFYGKVDDLILVEWEGELETLKKLQEKLKSLEDITFEYK
;
A
#
# COMPACT_ATOMS: atom_id res chain seq x y z
N MET A 1 -1.00 16.71 1.64
CA MET A 1 -1.09 16.88 3.10
C MET A 1 -2.55 16.76 3.47
N THR A 2 -2.93 15.67 4.14
CA THR A 2 -4.33 15.39 4.52
C THR A 2 -4.49 15.74 6.00
N LYS A 3 -5.30 16.76 6.30
CA LYS A 3 -5.54 17.20 7.68
C LYS A 3 -6.80 16.53 8.23
N LEU A 4 -6.68 15.84 9.37
CA LEU A 4 -7.81 15.24 10.10
C LEU A 4 -7.96 15.95 11.45
N THR A 5 -9.05 16.67 11.64
CA THR A 5 -9.37 17.28 12.94
C THR A 5 -10.32 16.36 13.71
N VAL A 6 -9.95 15.97 14.93
CA VAL A 6 -10.76 15.10 15.79
C VAL A 6 -11.27 15.93 16.98
N GLU A 7 -12.52 16.35 16.92
CA GLU A 7 -13.19 17.07 18.01
C GLU A 7 -13.88 16.07 18.93
N THR A 8 -13.37 15.92 20.15
CA THR A 8 -13.98 15.09 21.18
C THR A 8 -13.48 15.51 22.56
N ASP A 9 -14.39 15.54 23.52
CA ASP A 9 -14.12 15.74 24.94
C ASP A 9 -13.60 14.45 25.63
N ASN A 10 -13.68 13.31 24.95
CA ASN A 10 -13.36 12.01 25.52
C ASN A 10 -11.94 11.52 25.13
N ASN A 11 -11.05 11.49 26.12
CA ASN A 11 -9.67 11.00 25.95
C ASN A 11 -9.57 9.53 25.50
N TRP A 12 -10.55 8.69 25.86
CA TRP A 12 -10.60 7.30 25.39
C TRP A 12 -10.82 7.25 23.87
N THR A 13 -11.72 8.07 23.35
CA THR A 13 -12.02 8.17 21.91
C THR A 13 -10.78 8.64 21.13
N LYS A 14 -10.07 9.65 21.63
CA LYS A 14 -8.80 10.13 21.04
C LYS A 14 -7.78 9.00 20.91
N LYS A 15 -7.58 8.24 22.00
CA LYS A 15 -6.66 7.10 22.03
C LYS A 15 -7.08 6.01 21.05
N LYS A 16 -8.37 5.68 20.99
CA LYS A 16 -8.88 4.62 20.11
C LYS A 16 -8.74 4.95 18.63
N ILE A 17 -9.00 6.18 18.22
CA ILE A 17 -8.82 6.62 16.83
C ILE A 17 -7.33 6.54 16.44
N LYS A 18 -6.43 6.99 17.32
CA LYS A 18 -4.99 6.89 17.08
C LYS A 18 -4.51 5.44 16.97
N GLU A 19 -4.97 4.55 17.84
CA GLU A 19 -4.66 3.11 17.81
C GLU A 19 -5.18 2.45 16.52
N ALA A 20 -6.39 2.80 16.08
CA ALA A 20 -6.98 2.26 14.86
C ALA A 20 -6.18 2.68 13.62
N ILE A 21 -5.84 3.97 13.50
CA ILE A 21 -5.02 4.48 12.38
C ILE A 21 -3.63 3.84 12.39
N HIS A 22 -3.00 3.70 13.56
CA HIS A 22 -1.71 3.02 13.66
C HIS A 22 -1.79 1.55 13.22
N THR A 23 -2.85 0.85 13.61
CA THR A 23 -3.07 -0.55 13.22
C THR A 23 -3.27 -0.67 11.71
N GLU A 24 -4.04 0.23 11.10
CA GLU A 24 -4.24 0.28 9.65
C GLU A 24 -2.92 0.51 8.90
N ILE A 25 -2.09 1.45 9.37
CA ILE A 25 -0.74 1.70 8.82
C ILE A 25 0.09 0.42 8.84
N GLU A 26 0.12 -0.31 9.95
CA GLU A 26 0.90 -1.55 10.07
C GLU A 26 0.36 -2.67 9.18
N MET A 27 -0.96 -2.77 9.00
CA MET A 27 -1.57 -3.72 8.06
C MET A 27 -1.22 -3.39 6.61
N LEU A 28 -1.30 -2.11 6.21
CA LEU A 28 -0.94 -1.65 4.88
C LEU A 28 0.55 -1.86 4.58
N ARG A 29 1.44 -1.61 5.55
CA ARG A 29 2.87 -1.89 5.44
C ARG A 29 3.13 -3.37 5.16
N LYS A 30 2.50 -4.26 5.93
CA LYS A 30 2.62 -5.71 5.72
C LYS A 30 2.09 -6.15 4.36
N ALA A 31 0.96 -5.59 3.92
CA ALA A 31 0.42 -5.88 2.59
C ALA A 31 1.38 -5.43 1.49
N ALA A 32 1.89 -4.19 1.57
CA ALA A 32 2.84 -3.65 0.60
C ALA A 32 4.14 -4.48 0.53
N GLN A 33 4.67 -4.91 1.68
CA GLN A 33 5.83 -5.79 1.75
C GLN A 33 5.59 -7.13 1.05
N ARG A 34 4.42 -7.76 1.27
CA ARG A 34 4.06 -9.02 0.59
C ARG A 34 3.96 -8.85 -0.92
N THR A 35 3.32 -7.79 -1.38
CA THR A 35 3.25 -7.47 -2.82
C THR A 35 4.64 -7.22 -3.41
N GLN A 36 5.52 -6.51 -2.70
CA GLN A 36 6.91 -6.31 -3.13
C GLN A 36 7.68 -7.64 -3.25
N VAL A 37 7.49 -8.57 -2.32
CA VAL A 37 8.10 -9.91 -2.42
C VAL A 37 7.61 -10.63 -3.67
N LYS A 38 6.30 -10.61 -3.93
CA LYS A 38 5.71 -11.25 -5.12
C LYS A 38 6.23 -10.62 -6.42
N LEU A 39 6.34 -9.29 -6.48
CA LEU A 39 6.94 -8.57 -7.62
C LEU A 39 8.39 -8.97 -7.82
N ARG A 40 9.16 -9.11 -6.75
CA ARG A 40 10.54 -9.58 -6.81
C ARG A 40 10.63 -11.02 -7.33
N ASP A 41 9.69 -11.88 -6.98
CA ASP A 41 9.62 -13.24 -7.51
C ASP A 41 9.33 -13.28 -9.00
N PHE A 42 8.46 -12.38 -9.50
CA PHE A 42 8.29 -12.21 -10.95
C PHE A 42 9.58 -11.72 -11.61
N GLU A 43 10.24 -10.71 -11.03
CA GLU A 43 11.50 -10.17 -11.56
C GLU A 43 12.62 -11.22 -11.59
N ASN A 44 12.71 -12.05 -10.55
CA ASN A 44 13.69 -13.12 -10.47
C ASN A 44 13.47 -14.20 -11.53
N LYS A 45 12.21 -14.47 -11.89
CA LYS A 45 11.85 -15.51 -12.87
C LYS A 45 11.93 -15.05 -14.32
N HIS A 46 11.56 -13.79 -14.58
CA HIS A 46 11.35 -13.29 -15.94
C HIS A 46 12.26 -12.12 -16.31
N GLY A 47 13.03 -11.57 -15.37
CA GLY A 47 13.84 -10.36 -15.55
C GLY A 47 13.07 -9.10 -15.15
N LYS A 48 13.61 -7.90 -15.38
CA LYS A 48 12.89 -6.66 -15.04
C LYS A 48 11.60 -6.54 -15.86
N PHE A 49 10.54 -6.03 -15.24
CA PHE A 49 9.27 -5.82 -15.93
C PHE A 49 9.46 -4.92 -17.16
N ASP A 50 9.21 -5.49 -18.33
CA ASP A 50 9.17 -4.78 -19.60
C ASP A 50 8.08 -5.39 -20.49
N ARG A 51 6.97 -4.68 -20.56
CA ARG A 51 5.77 -5.10 -21.29
C ARG A 51 6.07 -5.41 -22.76
N ASN A 52 6.92 -4.62 -23.40
CA ASN A 52 7.17 -4.74 -24.84
C ASN A 52 8.10 -5.92 -25.13
N SER A 53 9.10 -6.18 -24.28
CA SER A 53 10.03 -7.27 -24.50
C SER A 53 9.47 -8.65 -24.11
N PHE A 54 8.41 -8.68 -23.30
CA PHE A 54 7.77 -9.91 -22.83
C PHE A 54 6.57 -10.38 -23.66
N TYR A 55 5.99 -9.54 -24.51
CA TYR A 55 4.88 -9.94 -25.38
C TYR A 55 5.26 -11.14 -26.25
N GLY A 56 4.51 -12.25 -26.12
CA GLY A 56 4.79 -13.51 -26.81
C GLY A 56 5.97 -14.34 -26.28
N LYS A 57 6.62 -13.91 -25.18
CA LYS A 57 7.70 -14.65 -24.49
C LYS A 57 7.34 -15.10 -23.08
N VAL A 58 6.52 -14.32 -22.40
CA VAL A 58 5.93 -14.65 -21.10
C VAL A 58 4.44 -14.88 -21.34
N ASP A 59 3.86 -15.81 -20.59
CA ASP A 59 2.42 -16.07 -20.64
C ASP A 59 1.63 -14.77 -20.36
N ASP A 60 0.64 -14.48 -21.20
CA ASP A 60 -0.16 -13.26 -21.11
C ASP A 60 -0.88 -13.14 -19.75
N LEU A 61 -1.28 -14.25 -19.15
CA LEU A 61 -1.90 -14.26 -17.83
C LEU A 61 -0.90 -13.83 -16.74
N ILE A 62 0.36 -14.27 -16.85
CA ILE A 62 1.43 -13.86 -15.93
C ILE A 62 1.70 -12.36 -16.07
N LEU A 63 1.70 -11.83 -17.30
CA LEU A 63 1.88 -10.40 -17.54
C LEU A 63 0.75 -9.57 -16.93
N VAL A 64 -0.50 -10.00 -17.10
CA VAL A 64 -1.66 -9.35 -16.49
C VAL A 64 -1.59 -9.39 -14.96
N GLU A 65 -1.21 -10.54 -14.38
CA GLU A 65 -1.04 -10.67 -12.93
C GLU A 65 0.04 -9.71 -12.41
N TRP A 66 1.18 -9.64 -13.09
CA TRP A 66 2.28 -8.76 -12.70
C TRP A 66 1.88 -7.28 -12.77
N GLU A 67 1.20 -6.85 -13.84
CA GLU A 67 0.64 -5.49 -13.94
C GLU A 67 -0.33 -5.20 -12.79
N GLY A 68 -1.18 -6.18 -12.45
CA GLY A 68 -2.10 -6.08 -11.32
C GLY A 68 -1.40 -5.89 -9.99
N GLU A 69 -0.30 -6.60 -9.75
CA GLU A 69 0.50 -6.47 -8.53
C GLU A 69 1.25 -5.12 -8.47
N LEU A 70 1.73 -4.60 -9.60
CA LEU A 70 2.34 -3.26 -9.67
C LEU A 70 1.33 -2.17 -9.29
N GLU A 71 0.13 -2.23 -9.87
CA GLU A 71 -0.94 -1.28 -9.56
C GLU A 71 -1.43 -1.43 -8.11
N THR A 72 -1.48 -2.66 -7.59
CA THR A 72 -1.84 -2.93 -6.19
C THR A 72 -0.81 -2.31 -5.25
N LEU A 73 0.49 -2.50 -5.51
CA LEU A 73 1.54 -1.89 -4.70
C LEU A 73 1.43 -0.37 -4.68
N LYS A 74 1.22 0.25 -5.85
CA LYS A 74 1.05 1.69 -5.97
C LYS A 74 -0.11 2.19 -5.09
N LYS A 75 -1.28 1.56 -5.18
CA LYS A 75 -2.46 1.91 -4.36
C LYS A 75 -2.21 1.73 -2.86
N LEU A 76 -1.52 0.67 -2.47
CA LEU A 76 -1.16 0.44 -1.06
C LEU A 76 -0.22 1.54 -0.53
N GLN A 77 0.78 1.93 -1.32
CA GLN A 77 1.71 3.01 -0.97
C GLN A 77 1.03 4.37 -0.90
N GLU A 78 0.13 4.68 -1.84
CA GLU A 78 -0.67 5.92 -1.82
C GLU A 78 -1.54 6.00 -0.57
N LYS A 79 -2.23 4.91 -0.21
CA LYS A 79 -3.03 4.84 1.02
C LYS A 79 -2.17 4.96 2.26
N LEU A 80 -1.05 4.24 2.32
CA LEU A 80 -0.12 4.31 3.46
C LEU A 80 0.36 5.74 3.68
N LYS A 81 0.83 6.41 2.62
CA LYS A 81 1.25 7.81 2.66
C LYS A 81 0.13 8.73 3.15
N SER A 82 -1.10 8.50 2.69
CA SER A 82 -2.25 9.32 3.11
C SER A 82 -2.54 9.22 4.61
N LEU A 83 -2.29 8.05 5.22
CA LEU A 83 -2.47 7.82 6.66
C LEU A 83 -1.27 8.30 7.49
N GLU A 84 -0.05 8.15 6.98
CA GLU A 84 1.18 8.66 7.63
C GLU A 84 1.22 10.19 7.67
N ASP A 85 0.61 10.85 6.69
CA ASP A 85 0.47 12.32 6.64
C ASP A 85 -0.58 12.86 7.63
N ILE A 86 -1.35 12.00 8.32
CA ILE A 86 -2.39 12.44 9.25
C ILE A 86 -1.76 13.10 10.49
N THR A 87 -2.05 14.39 10.66
CA THR A 87 -1.74 15.12 11.90
C THR A 87 -2.98 15.21 12.77
N PHE A 88 -2.87 14.81 14.05
CA PHE A 88 -3.97 14.89 15.02
C PHE A 88 -3.96 16.24 15.73
N GLU A 89 -4.98 17.04 15.50
CA GLU A 89 -5.29 18.23 16.31
C GLU A 89 -6.47 17.92 17.23
N TYR A 90 -6.33 18.22 18.52
CA TYR A 90 -7.38 18.09 19.52
C TYR A 90 -7.80 19.50 19.95
N LYS A 91 -9.09 19.81 19.80
CA LYS A 91 -9.74 20.97 20.43
C LYS A 91 -10.65 20.50 21.56
#